data_AF-A0A6N9I4F7-F1
#
_entry.id   AF-A0A6N9I4F7-F1
#
_cell.length_a   1.000
_cell.length_b   1.000
_cell.length_c   1.000
_cell.angle_alpha   90.00
_cell.angle_beta   90.00
_cell.angle_gamma   90.00
#
_symmetry.space_group_name_H-M   'P 1'
#
loop_
_entity.id
_entity.type
_entity.pdbx_description
1 polymer ?
#
loop_
_entity_poly.entity_id
_entity_poly.type
_entity_poly.pdbx_seq_one_letter_code
_entity_poly.pdbx_strand_id
1 'polypeptide(L)'
;MRFSLYQEFYKLIHQKMVWISPLVLLGLMVTTGFTIGYNESKLLMTTCYDAPDWIILILAVVGATFFSMEFQNNAILTLIYKSANKRTVYFSKYIVILSYNILLHVIAMAFTTILWMTPLSRPVSWSTVYLYHQPLWENMLKTSAIDVLTTTFIISLIFLLSCLINNNAVVISVSLLMIFVGQFISASLLNGNKAVHILRWNPFNLTNLTRQYYNYATYVDTSHLSNVQLLCSTASYIVIFVTAGYLIFRKKRF
;
A
#
# COMPACT_ATOMS: atom_id res chain seq x y z
N MET A 1 -23.05 3.50 11.88
CA MET A 1 -21.83 3.53 11.05
C MET A 1 -21.53 4.92 10.49
N ARG A 2 -22.49 5.60 9.84
CA ARG A 2 -22.30 6.95 9.25
C ARG A 2 -21.64 7.98 10.19
N PHE A 3 -22.12 8.11 11.42
CA PHE A 3 -21.54 9.03 12.41
C PHE A 3 -20.08 8.70 12.75
N SER A 4 -19.76 7.40 12.97
CA SER A 4 -18.39 6.95 13.23
C SER A 4 -17.47 7.20 12.05
N LEU A 5 -17.93 6.97 10.82
CA LEU A 5 -17.17 7.28 9.61
C LEU A 5 -16.88 8.78 9.49
N TYR A 6 -17.89 9.63 9.67
CA TYR A 6 -17.73 11.08 9.63
C TYR A 6 -16.69 11.57 10.66
N GLN A 7 -16.77 11.06 11.89
CA GLN A 7 -15.81 11.39 12.93
C GLN A 7 -14.37 10.96 12.57
N GLU A 8 -14.19 9.77 12.01
CA GLU A 8 -12.87 9.27 11.62
C GLU A 8 -12.30 10.03 10.40
N PHE A 9 -13.13 10.39 9.41
CA PHE A 9 -12.72 11.27 8.32
C PHE A 9 -12.33 12.66 8.81
N TYR A 10 -13.13 13.23 9.72
CA TYR A 10 -12.83 14.53 10.33
C TYR A 10 -11.46 14.51 11.02
N LYS A 11 -11.18 13.48 11.82
CA LYS A 11 -9.87 13.32 12.47
C LYS A 11 -8.73 13.25 11.45
N LEU A 12 -8.88 12.42 10.41
CA LEU A 12 -7.85 12.24 9.39
C LEU A 12 -7.55 13.57 8.67
N ILE A 13 -8.59 14.28 8.25
CA ILE A 13 -8.45 15.58 7.56
C ILE A 13 -7.75 16.64 8.42
N HIS A 14 -7.90 16.59 9.75
CA HIS A 14 -7.24 17.57 10.63
C HIS A 14 -5.81 17.17 11.04
N GLN A 15 -5.33 15.99 10.64
CA GLN A 15 -3.94 15.60 10.87
C GLN A 15 -3.02 16.29 9.86
N LYS A 16 -2.06 17.07 10.35
CA LYS A 16 -1.08 17.77 9.49
C LYS A 16 -0.34 16.83 8.53
N MET A 17 -0.01 15.62 8.97
CA MET A 17 0.71 14.64 8.15
C MET A 17 -0.07 14.23 6.88
N VAL A 18 -1.40 14.23 6.94
CA VAL A 18 -2.27 13.86 5.81
C VAL A 18 -2.15 14.87 4.67
N TRP A 19 -1.98 16.15 4.98
CA TRP A 19 -1.78 17.20 3.98
C TRP A 19 -0.33 17.34 3.53
N ILE A 20 0.63 17.01 4.40
CA ILE A 20 2.06 17.03 4.06
C ILE A 20 2.40 15.87 3.11
N SER A 21 1.78 14.71 3.27
CA SER A 21 2.21 13.52 2.54
C SER A 21 1.99 13.55 1.02
N PRO A 22 0.94 14.16 0.44
CA PRO A 22 0.88 14.39 -1.01
C PRO A 22 2.02 15.27 -1.52
N LEU A 23 2.46 16.26 -0.74
CA LEU A 23 3.58 17.12 -1.12
C LEU A 23 4.91 16.35 -1.05
N VAL A 24 5.08 15.52 -0.03
CA VAL A 24 6.23 14.58 0.06
C VAL A 24 6.21 13.60 -1.11
N LEU A 25 5.04 13.05 -1.47
CA LEU A 25 4.88 12.16 -2.61
C LEU A 25 5.29 12.84 -3.91
N LEU A 26 4.87 14.08 -4.15
CA LEU A 26 5.31 14.86 -5.30
C LEU A 26 6.83 15.01 -5.32
N GLY A 27 7.43 15.38 -4.18
CA GLY A 27 8.89 15.50 -4.07
C GLY A 27 9.60 14.21 -4.43
N LEU A 28 9.13 13.07 -3.94
CA LEU A 28 9.68 11.74 -4.24
C LEU A 28 9.51 11.38 -5.72
N MET A 29 8.34 11.63 -6.33
CA MET A 29 8.12 11.43 -7.76
C MET A 29 9.04 12.29 -8.65
N VAL A 30 9.33 13.52 -8.23
CA VAL A 30 10.30 14.38 -8.93
C VAL A 30 11.71 13.77 -8.82
N THR A 31 12.10 13.27 -7.64
CA THR A 31 13.42 12.62 -7.48
C THR A 31 13.56 11.39 -8.37
N THR A 32 12.52 10.57 -8.52
CA THR A 32 12.57 9.37 -9.38
C THR A 32 12.62 9.72 -10.87
N GLY A 33 11.98 10.82 -11.27
CA GLY A 33 12.14 11.38 -12.62
C GLY A 33 13.61 11.71 -12.95
N PHE A 34 14.37 12.22 -11.98
CA PHE A 34 15.80 12.50 -12.18
C PHE A 34 16.68 11.24 -12.13
N THR A 35 16.34 10.22 -11.33
CA THR A 35 17.21 9.04 -11.13
C THR A 35 17.07 7.98 -12.23
N ILE A 36 15.86 7.67 -12.68
CA ILE A 36 15.60 6.61 -13.68
C ILE A 36 16.05 7.05 -15.08
N GLY A 37 16.05 8.36 -15.33
CA GLY A 37 16.62 8.96 -16.53
C GLY A 37 15.62 9.25 -17.65
N TYR A 38 15.96 10.25 -18.46
CA TYR A 38 15.07 10.85 -19.47
C TYR A 38 14.52 9.86 -20.53
N ASN A 39 15.26 8.79 -20.83
CA ASN A 39 14.91 7.86 -21.91
C ASN A 39 13.85 6.81 -21.53
N GLU A 40 13.63 6.57 -20.23
CA GLU A 40 12.68 5.57 -19.72
C GLU A 40 11.29 6.16 -19.43
N SER A 41 10.86 7.11 -20.25
CA SER A 41 9.60 7.86 -20.04
C SER A 41 8.36 6.96 -20.05
N LYS A 42 8.39 5.86 -20.83
CA LYS A 42 7.28 4.89 -20.85
C LYS A 42 7.13 4.20 -19.49
N LEU A 43 8.25 3.72 -18.92
CA LEU A 43 8.28 3.08 -17.61
C LEU A 43 7.79 4.07 -16.55
N LEU A 44 8.36 5.28 -16.52
CA LEU A 44 7.99 6.35 -15.59
C LEU A 44 6.50 6.68 -15.63
N MET A 45 5.91 6.81 -16.82
CA MET A 45 4.47 7.07 -16.94
C MET A 45 3.63 5.88 -16.47
N THR A 46 4.03 4.64 -16.79
CA THR A 46 3.26 3.46 -16.37
C THR A 46 3.31 3.18 -14.88
N THR A 47 4.40 3.54 -14.20
CA THR A 47 4.56 3.36 -12.74
C THR A 47 4.24 4.62 -11.95
N CYS A 48 3.68 5.66 -12.60
CA CYS A 48 3.42 6.95 -11.97
C CYS A 48 4.66 7.51 -11.25
N TYR A 49 5.82 7.55 -11.92
CA TYR A 49 7.11 7.97 -11.35
C TYR A 49 7.46 7.21 -10.06
N ASP A 50 7.25 5.90 -10.06
CA ASP A 50 7.50 5.01 -8.91
C ASP A 50 6.67 5.37 -7.66
N ALA A 51 5.52 6.04 -7.84
CA ALA A 51 4.60 6.35 -6.76
C ALA A 51 4.19 5.14 -5.90
N PRO A 52 4.02 3.91 -6.45
CA PRO A 52 3.75 2.71 -5.65
C PRO A 52 4.64 2.52 -4.42
N ASP A 53 5.96 2.58 -4.62
CA ASP A 53 6.97 2.37 -3.58
C ASP A 53 7.01 3.53 -2.57
N TRP A 54 6.55 4.72 -2.96
CA TRP A 54 6.42 5.86 -2.05
C TRP A 54 5.10 5.85 -1.27
N ILE A 55 3.99 5.48 -1.91
CA ILE A 55 2.66 5.42 -1.30
C ILE A 55 2.63 4.36 -0.20
N ILE A 56 3.22 3.19 -0.42
CA ILE A 56 3.33 2.12 0.59
C ILE A 56 4.06 2.60 1.86
N LEU A 57 5.12 3.41 1.71
CA LEU A 57 5.88 3.99 2.85
C LEU A 57 5.07 5.06 3.58
N ILE A 58 4.40 5.94 2.85
CA ILE A 58 3.52 6.97 3.42
C ILE A 58 2.38 6.29 4.19
N LEU A 59 1.75 5.26 3.64
CA LEU A 59 0.67 4.52 4.30
C LEU A 59 1.15 3.73 5.51
N ALA A 60 2.38 3.20 5.49
CA ALA A 60 2.97 2.58 6.67
C ALA A 60 3.03 3.55 7.84
N VAL A 61 3.49 4.78 7.61
CA VAL A 61 3.59 5.80 8.66
C VAL A 61 2.22 6.37 9.04
N VAL A 62 1.43 6.83 8.07
CA VAL A 62 0.11 7.45 8.32
C VAL A 62 -0.88 6.44 8.89
N GLY A 63 -0.93 5.23 8.35
CA GLY A 63 -1.83 4.18 8.82
C GLY A 63 -1.49 3.72 10.23
N ALA A 64 -0.21 3.47 10.52
CA ALA A 64 0.22 3.06 11.86
C ALA A 64 0.01 4.17 12.89
N THR A 65 0.31 5.43 12.56
CA THR A 65 0.06 6.57 13.46
C THR A 65 -1.44 6.76 13.72
N PHE A 66 -2.27 6.78 12.67
CA PHE A 66 -3.71 6.99 12.79
C PHE A 66 -4.39 5.95 13.70
N PHE A 67 -3.98 4.69 13.60
CA PHE A 67 -4.61 3.61 14.35
C PHE A 67 -3.90 3.36 15.69
N SER A 68 -2.57 3.25 15.73
CA SER A 68 -1.81 2.88 16.93
C SER A 68 -1.73 3.99 17.98
N MET A 69 -1.74 5.28 17.60
CA MET A 69 -1.71 6.37 18.58
C MET A 69 -2.94 6.35 19.49
N GLU A 70 -4.08 5.85 19.02
CA GLU A 70 -5.27 5.74 19.85
C GLU A 70 -5.18 4.61 20.88
N PHE A 71 -4.44 3.54 20.58
CA PHE A 71 -4.10 2.51 21.57
C PHE A 71 -3.09 3.03 22.58
N GLN A 72 -2.05 3.72 22.10
CA GLN A 72 -1.00 4.27 22.96
C GLN A 72 -1.55 5.31 23.95
N ASN A 73 -2.48 6.16 23.52
CA ASN A 73 -3.05 7.23 24.35
C ASN A 73 -4.33 6.81 25.07
N ASN A 74 -4.70 5.51 25.06
CA ASN A 74 -5.96 4.99 25.62
C ASN A 74 -7.24 5.65 25.06
N ALA A 75 -7.15 6.47 24.01
CA ALA A 75 -8.29 7.12 23.38
C ALA A 75 -9.26 6.10 22.75
N ILE A 76 -8.77 4.91 22.39
CA ILE A 76 -9.57 3.82 21.85
C ILE A 76 -10.70 3.37 22.79
N LEU A 77 -10.49 3.42 24.11
CA LEU A 77 -11.51 3.11 25.11
C LEU A 77 -12.71 4.05 25.02
N THR A 78 -12.45 5.35 24.91
CA THR A 78 -13.49 6.37 24.80
C THR A 78 -14.30 6.23 23.52
N LEU A 79 -13.66 5.81 22.42
CA LEU A 79 -14.33 5.54 21.14
C LEU A 79 -15.19 4.29 21.22
N ILE A 80 -14.70 3.23 21.85
CA ILE A 80 -15.47 2.00 22.05
C ILE A 80 -16.71 2.31 22.90
N TYR A 81 -16.57 3.07 23.99
CA TYR A 81 -17.69 3.41 24.90
C TYR A 81 -18.77 4.27 24.23
N LYS A 82 -18.38 5.24 23.39
CA LYS A 82 -19.32 6.07 22.63
C LYS A 82 -19.93 5.37 21.41
N SER A 83 -19.32 4.28 20.96
CA SER A 83 -19.78 3.55 19.78
C SER A 83 -20.82 2.49 20.13
N ALA A 84 -21.82 2.32 19.27
CA ALA A 84 -22.81 1.26 19.43
C ALA A 84 -22.22 -0.15 19.31
N ASN A 85 -21.05 -0.32 18.67
CA ASN A 85 -20.47 -1.64 18.43
C ASN A 85 -18.97 -1.56 18.11
N LYS A 86 -18.16 -2.45 18.71
CA LYS A 86 -16.71 -2.56 18.44
C LYS A 86 -16.40 -2.77 16.95
N ARG A 87 -17.27 -3.51 16.23
CA ARG A 87 -17.18 -3.70 14.77
C ARG A 87 -17.15 -2.37 14.02
N THR A 88 -18.05 -1.47 14.41
CA THR A 88 -18.22 -0.17 13.75
C THR A 88 -16.95 0.66 13.87
N VAL A 89 -16.28 0.67 15.03
CA VAL A 89 -15.03 1.42 15.24
C VAL A 89 -13.92 0.87 14.34
N TYR A 90 -13.70 -0.45 14.36
CA TYR A 90 -12.65 -1.09 13.58
C TYR A 90 -12.83 -0.87 12.07
N PHE A 91 -14.02 -1.19 11.53
CA PHE A 91 -14.27 -1.06 10.10
C PHE A 91 -14.35 0.40 9.64
N SER A 92 -14.81 1.33 10.47
CA SER A 92 -14.81 2.76 10.08
C SER A 92 -13.39 3.27 9.88
N LYS A 93 -12.46 2.88 10.76
CA LYS A 93 -11.04 3.24 10.64
C LYS A 93 -10.39 2.61 9.41
N TYR A 94 -10.67 1.34 9.16
CA TYR A 94 -10.17 0.65 7.98
C TYR A 94 -10.66 1.32 6.69
N ILE A 95 -11.96 1.66 6.60
CA ILE A 95 -12.55 2.33 5.44
C ILE A 95 -11.93 3.72 5.23
N VAL A 96 -11.70 4.50 6.29
CA VAL A 96 -11.11 5.83 6.18
C VAL A 96 -9.68 5.77 5.62
N ILE A 97 -8.84 4.85 6.11
CA ILE A 97 -7.49 4.65 5.56
C ILE A 97 -7.52 4.08 4.15
N LEU A 98 -8.48 3.20 3.82
CA LEU A 98 -8.66 2.70 2.45
C LEU A 98 -9.07 3.82 1.48
N SER A 99 -9.98 4.71 1.88
CA SER A 99 -10.34 5.89 1.08
C SER A 99 -9.14 6.81 0.88
N TYR A 100 -8.30 6.97 1.91
CA TYR A 100 -7.08 7.74 1.82
C TYR A 100 -6.05 7.13 0.86
N ASN A 101 -5.91 5.80 0.86
CA ASN A 101 -5.09 5.07 -0.09
C ASN A 101 -5.51 5.37 -1.55
N ILE A 102 -6.81 5.26 -1.83
CA ILE A 102 -7.35 5.56 -3.17
C ILE A 102 -7.07 7.02 -3.54
N LEU A 103 -7.25 7.95 -2.61
CA LEU A 103 -6.98 9.37 -2.83
C LEU A 103 -5.51 9.62 -3.19
N LEU A 104 -4.55 9.00 -2.49
CA LEU A 104 -3.13 9.13 -2.81
C LEU A 104 -2.79 8.63 -4.22
N HIS A 105 -3.39 7.51 -4.66
CA HIS A 105 -3.21 6.99 -6.01
C HIS A 105 -3.81 7.91 -7.07
N VAL A 106 -4.99 8.48 -6.83
CA VAL A 106 -5.60 9.47 -7.72
C VAL A 106 -4.72 10.72 -7.85
N ILE A 107 -4.18 11.19 -6.73
CA ILE A 107 -3.24 12.32 -6.72
C ILE A 107 -1.95 11.96 -7.47
N ALA A 108 -1.40 10.76 -7.29
CA ALA A 108 -0.19 10.31 -8.00
C ALA A 108 -0.40 10.28 -9.53
N MET A 109 -1.56 9.81 -9.99
CA MET A 109 -1.93 9.87 -11.40
C MET A 109 -2.05 11.32 -11.90
N ALA A 110 -2.68 12.20 -11.12
CA ALA A 110 -2.76 13.62 -11.46
C ALA A 110 -1.36 14.27 -11.55
N PHE A 111 -0.48 14.01 -10.58
CA PHE A 111 0.91 14.48 -10.62
C PHE A 111 1.68 13.92 -11.81
N THR A 112 1.45 12.66 -12.20
CA THR A 112 2.07 12.07 -13.39
C THR A 112 1.68 12.84 -14.65
N THR A 113 0.42 13.27 -14.78
CA THR A 113 -0.01 14.11 -15.92
C THR A 113 0.65 15.49 -15.93
N ILE A 114 0.91 16.07 -14.76
CA ILE A 114 1.61 17.36 -14.61
C ILE A 114 3.10 17.19 -14.94
N LEU A 115 3.76 16.18 -14.38
CA LEU A 115 5.17 15.89 -14.61
C LEU A 115 5.46 15.52 -16.07
N TRP A 116 4.52 14.87 -16.76
CA TRP A 116 4.61 14.61 -18.19
C TRP A 116 4.77 15.89 -19.03
N MET A 117 4.22 17.03 -18.59
CA MET A 117 4.37 18.32 -19.28
C MET A 117 5.74 18.99 -19.03
N THR A 118 6.54 18.46 -18.10
CA THR A 118 7.84 19.03 -17.73
C THR A 118 8.98 18.34 -18.49
N PRO A 119 10.17 18.96 -18.59
CA PRO A 119 11.31 18.35 -19.29
C PRO A 119 11.93 17.15 -18.55
N LEU A 120 11.34 16.69 -17.45
CA LEU A 120 11.78 15.50 -16.71
C LEU A 120 11.71 14.21 -17.53
N SER A 121 10.92 14.19 -18.61
CA SER A 121 10.73 13.00 -19.44
C SER A 121 10.63 13.37 -20.91
N ARG A 122 11.03 12.44 -21.78
CA ARG A 122 10.82 12.56 -23.21
C ARG A 122 9.32 12.63 -23.50
N PRO A 123 8.87 13.51 -24.42
CA PRO A 123 7.47 13.56 -24.79
C PRO A 123 7.06 12.23 -25.44
N VAL A 124 6.17 11.51 -24.77
CA VAL A 124 5.57 10.27 -25.26
C VAL A 124 4.05 10.46 -25.30
N SER A 125 3.41 10.03 -26.39
CA SER A 125 1.95 10.05 -26.49
C SER A 125 1.32 8.97 -25.60
N TRP A 126 0.22 9.33 -24.93
CA TRP A 126 -0.60 8.42 -24.12
C TRP A 126 -1.15 7.22 -24.90
N SER A 127 -1.28 7.32 -26.23
CA SER A 127 -1.73 6.24 -27.11
C SER A 127 -0.61 5.29 -27.55
N THR A 128 0.63 5.52 -27.13
CA THR A 128 1.72 4.61 -27.50
C THR A 128 1.55 3.24 -26.84
N VAL A 129 1.76 2.20 -27.64
CA VAL A 129 1.70 0.81 -27.18
C VAL A 129 2.98 0.48 -26.42
N TYR A 130 2.83 -0.13 -25.23
CA TYR A 130 3.96 -0.51 -24.37
C TYR A 130 3.79 -1.95 -23.85
N LEU A 131 3.54 -2.13 -22.56
CA LEU A 131 3.35 -3.44 -21.93
C LEU A 131 2.00 -4.06 -22.35
N TYR A 132 1.98 -5.38 -22.48
CA TYR A 132 0.78 -6.17 -22.80
C TYR A 132 0.01 -5.71 -24.06
N HIS A 133 0.70 -5.09 -25.02
CA HIS A 133 0.12 -4.50 -26.23
C HIS A 133 -0.99 -3.46 -25.96
N GLN A 134 -0.95 -2.82 -24.79
CA GLN A 134 -1.92 -1.82 -24.35
C GLN A 134 -1.35 -0.40 -24.46
N PRO A 135 -2.23 0.60 -24.65
CA PRO A 135 -1.83 2.00 -24.60
C PRO A 135 -1.33 2.38 -23.20
N LEU A 136 -0.46 3.38 -23.11
CA LEU A 136 0.16 3.80 -21.84
C LEU A 136 -0.85 4.17 -20.75
N TRP A 137 -1.94 4.85 -21.10
CA TRP A 137 -2.96 5.24 -20.12
C TRP A 137 -3.64 4.01 -19.48
N GLU A 138 -3.89 2.94 -20.25
CA GLU A 138 -4.49 1.71 -19.76
C GLU A 138 -3.50 0.96 -18.86
N ASN A 139 -2.23 0.90 -19.26
CA ASN A 139 -1.17 0.33 -18.44
C ASN A 139 -1.02 1.07 -17.10
N MET A 140 -1.02 2.40 -17.12
CA MET A 140 -0.94 3.22 -15.90
C MET A 140 -2.11 2.94 -14.95
N LEU A 141 -3.34 2.86 -15.48
CA LEU A 141 -4.53 2.53 -14.68
C LEU A 141 -4.44 1.12 -14.08
N LYS A 142 -4.02 0.12 -14.86
CA LYS A 142 -3.88 -1.26 -14.37
C LYS A 142 -2.79 -1.39 -13.33
N THR A 143 -1.62 -0.78 -13.54
CA THR A 143 -0.54 -0.76 -12.56
C THR A 143 -1.01 -0.11 -11.26
N SER A 144 -1.70 1.05 -11.36
CA SER A 144 -2.25 1.73 -10.18
C SER A 144 -3.31 0.89 -9.47
N ALA A 145 -4.18 0.18 -10.20
CA ALA A 145 -5.21 -0.67 -9.60
C ALA A 145 -4.62 -1.89 -8.88
N ILE A 146 -3.58 -2.50 -9.47
CA ILE A 146 -2.81 -3.59 -8.84
C ILE A 146 -2.13 -3.05 -7.58
N ASP A 147 -1.58 -1.84 -7.64
CA ASP A 147 -0.91 -1.26 -6.50
C ASP A 147 -1.84 -0.82 -5.36
N VAL A 148 -3.06 -0.37 -5.68
CA VAL A 148 -4.10 -0.18 -4.66
C VAL A 148 -4.36 -1.48 -3.90
N LEU A 149 -4.29 -2.63 -4.56
CA LEU A 149 -4.48 -3.94 -3.94
C LEU A 149 -3.28 -4.33 -3.05
N THR A 150 -2.03 -4.10 -3.49
CA THR A 150 -0.83 -4.36 -2.66
C THR A 150 -0.76 -3.44 -1.45
N THR A 151 -1.05 -2.15 -1.62
CA THR A 151 -1.09 -1.18 -0.52
C THR A 151 -2.25 -1.49 0.45
N THR A 152 -3.38 -1.99 -0.04
CA THR A 152 -4.48 -2.48 0.83
C THR A 152 -4.07 -3.71 1.64
N PHE A 153 -3.28 -4.62 1.06
CA PHE A 153 -2.66 -5.72 1.79
C PHE A 153 -1.77 -5.23 2.93
N ILE A 154 -0.92 -4.24 2.68
CA ILE A 154 -0.08 -3.64 3.72
C ILE A 154 -0.90 -2.94 4.80
N ILE A 155 -1.95 -2.20 4.43
CA ILE A 155 -2.89 -1.60 5.39
C ILE A 155 -3.52 -2.67 6.28
N SER A 156 -3.98 -3.78 5.71
CA SER A 156 -4.58 -4.88 6.51
C SER A 156 -3.61 -5.45 7.53
N LEU A 157 -2.33 -5.56 7.15
CA LEU A 157 -1.26 -6.01 8.03
C LEU A 157 -0.94 -5.00 9.13
N ILE A 158 -0.86 -3.71 8.82
CA ILE A 158 -0.68 -2.63 9.81
C ILE A 158 -1.80 -2.69 10.86
N PHE A 159 -3.05 -2.83 10.42
CA PHE A 159 -4.19 -2.94 11.33
C PHE A 159 -4.10 -4.16 12.24
N LEU A 160 -3.64 -5.31 11.73
CA LEU A 160 -3.36 -6.49 12.53
C LEU A 160 -2.26 -6.22 13.56
N LEU A 161 -1.13 -5.64 13.15
CA LEU A 161 0.01 -5.33 14.01
C LEU A 161 -0.36 -4.36 15.12
N SER A 162 -1.09 -3.28 14.82
CA SER A 162 -1.57 -2.34 15.83
C SER A 162 -2.57 -2.95 16.81
N CYS A 163 -3.32 -3.98 16.41
CA CYS A 163 -4.16 -4.71 17.36
C CYS A 163 -3.31 -5.54 18.34
N LEU A 164 -2.16 -6.05 17.89
CA LEU A 164 -1.22 -6.83 18.69
C LEU A 164 -0.29 -5.97 19.56
N ILE A 165 0.12 -4.81 19.05
CA ILE A 165 1.18 -3.97 19.62
C ILE A 165 0.59 -2.62 20.01
N ASN A 166 0.75 -2.23 21.28
CA ASN A 166 0.22 -0.96 21.80
C ASN A 166 1.12 0.25 21.51
N ASN A 167 2.38 0.02 21.08
CA ASN A 167 3.33 1.08 20.79
C ASN A 167 3.35 1.39 19.29
N ASN A 168 2.97 2.62 18.94
CA ASN A 168 2.96 3.09 17.56
C ASN A 168 4.34 3.02 16.88
N ALA A 169 5.41 3.43 17.57
CA ALA A 169 6.75 3.42 17.00
C ALA A 169 7.18 2.01 16.58
N VAL A 170 6.82 0.99 17.37
CA VAL A 170 7.12 -0.41 17.05
C VAL A 170 6.33 -0.88 15.83
N VAL A 171 5.04 -0.51 15.72
CA VAL A 171 4.23 -0.86 14.55
C VAL A 171 4.79 -0.24 13.27
N ILE A 172 5.18 1.04 13.32
CA ILE A 172 5.82 1.72 12.18
C ILE A 172 7.10 1.00 11.77
N SER A 173 8.02 0.76 12.73
CA SER A 173 9.30 0.12 12.45
C SER A 173 9.16 -1.28 11.86
N VAL A 174 8.27 -2.11 12.42
CA VAL A 174 8.02 -3.47 11.91
C VAL A 174 7.40 -3.43 10.51
N SER A 175 6.47 -2.50 10.26
CA SER A 175 5.85 -2.35 8.94
C SER A 175 6.85 -1.92 7.88
N LEU A 176 7.72 -0.95 8.20
CA LEU A 176 8.79 -0.50 7.30
C LEU A 176 9.83 -1.60 7.05
N LEU A 177 10.24 -2.31 8.10
CA LEU A 177 11.15 -3.46 7.97
C LEU A 177 10.55 -4.51 7.02
N MET A 178 9.26 -4.81 7.17
CA MET A 178 8.57 -5.75 6.28
C MET A 178 8.56 -5.28 4.82
N ILE A 179 8.32 -4.00 4.55
CA ILE A 179 8.29 -3.45 3.19
C ILE A 179 9.68 -3.56 2.52
N PHE A 180 10.75 -3.16 3.23
CA PHE A 180 12.09 -3.16 2.64
C PHE A 180 12.73 -4.55 2.59
N VAL A 181 12.61 -5.31 3.68
CA VAL A 181 13.34 -6.58 3.89
C VAL A 181 12.52 -7.78 3.41
N GLY A 182 11.19 -7.67 3.35
CA GLY A 182 10.29 -8.77 3.00
C GLY A 182 10.65 -9.43 1.66
N GLN A 183 10.87 -8.62 0.63
CA GLN A 183 11.26 -9.12 -0.70
C GLN A 183 12.54 -9.99 -0.66
N PHE A 184 13.55 -9.58 0.12
CA PHE A 184 14.83 -10.27 0.20
C PHE A 184 14.70 -11.57 0.99
N ILE A 185 13.93 -11.55 2.08
CA ILE A 185 13.60 -12.75 2.84
C ILE A 185 12.88 -13.75 1.95
N SER A 186 11.88 -13.30 1.18
CA SER A 186 11.13 -14.19 0.28
C SER A 186 12.03 -14.79 -0.79
N ALA A 187 12.81 -13.97 -1.49
CA ALA A 187 13.70 -14.43 -2.55
C ALA A 187 14.75 -15.43 -2.03
N SER A 188 15.37 -15.15 -0.88
CA SER A 188 16.34 -16.05 -0.23
C SER A 188 15.70 -17.38 0.18
N LEU A 189 14.50 -17.32 0.75
CA LEU A 189 13.78 -18.48 1.25
C LEU A 189 13.25 -19.39 0.11
N LEU A 190 13.00 -18.83 -1.07
CA LEU A 190 12.55 -19.58 -2.25
C LEU A 190 13.71 -20.17 -3.05
N ASN A 191 14.82 -19.47 -3.20
CA ASN A 191 15.99 -19.94 -3.96
C ASN A 191 16.70 -21.13 -3.29
N GLY A 192 16.58 -21.29 -1.97
CA GLY A 192 17.38 -22.27 -1.20
C GLY A 192 16.68 -23.57 -0.81
N ASN A 193 15.38 -23.75 -1.06
CA ASN A 193 14.60 -24.72 -0.28
C ASN A 193 13.76 -25.70 -1.13
N LYS A 194 13.74 -27.00 -0.78
CA LYS A 194 12.95 -28.02 -1.48
C LYS A 194 11.43 -27.86 -1.30
N ALA A 195 11.00 -27.00 -0.37
CA ALA A 195 9.60 -26.73 -0.04
C ALA A 195 8.99 -25.53 -0.80
N VAL A 196 9.56 -25.12 -1.95
CA VAL A 196 9.09 -23.98 -2.77
C VAL A 196 7.58 -24.00 -3.00
N HIS A 197 6.99 -25.19 -3.22
CA HIS A 197 5.56 -25.33 -3.51
C HIS A 197 4.63 -24.76 -2.42
N ILE A 198 5.07 -24.79 -1.15
CA ILE A 198 4.32 -24.25 0.00
C ILE A 198 4.84 -22.86 0.34
N LEU A 199 6.16 -22.67 0.33
CA LEU A 199 6.80 -21.41 0.75
C LEU A 199 6.53 -20.24 -0.20
N ARG A 200 6.18 -20.50 -1.46
CA ARG A 200 5.81 -19.46 -2.44
C ARG A 200 4.61 -18.62 -2.02
N TRP A 201 3.73 -19.16 -1.18
CA TRP A 201 2.54 -18.45 -0.68
C TRP A 201 2.82 -17.55 0.54
N ASN A 202 4.10 -17.29 0.86
CA ASN A 202 4.45 -16.45 1.99
C ASN A 202 3.98 -14.98 1.78
N PRO A 203 3.60 -14.26 2.86
CA PRO A 203 3.08 -12.89 2.75
C PRO A 203 4.11 -11.88 2.24
N PHE A 204 5.40 -12.17 2.39
CA PHE A 204 6.47 -11.30 1.89
C PHE A 204 6.65 -11.39 0.36
N ASN A 205 6.27 -12.51 -0.25
CA ASN A 205 6.29 -12.69 -1.70
C ASN A 205 5.21 -11.84 -2.36
N LEU A 206 4.09 -11.63 -1.64
CA LEU A 206 2.92 -10.90 -2.14
C LEU A 206 3.19 -9.41 -2.36
N THR A 207 4.20 -8.84 -1.68
CA THR A 207 4.61 -7.45 -1.89
C THR A 207 5.22 -7.23 -3.29
N ASN A 208 5.66 -8.29 -3.96
CA ASN A 208 6.26 -8.22 -5.29
C ASN A 208 5.21 -8.11 -6.41
N LEU A 209 3.91 -8.16 -6.12
CA LEU A 209 2.85 -8.18 -7.14
C LEU A 209 2.91 -6.98 -8.11
N THR A 210 3.08 -5.75 -7.61
CA THR A 210 3.20 -4.56 -8.47
C THR A 210 4.46 -4.65 -9.33
N ARG A 211 5.59 -5.07 -8.75
CA ARG A 211 6.89 -5.20 -9.44
C ARG A 211 6.88 -6.26 -10.54
N GLN A 212 6.24 -7.39 -10.26
CA GLN A 212 6.09 -8.48 -11.22
C GLN A 212 5.14 -8.10 -12.37
N TYR A 213 4.16 -7.23 -12.12
CA TYR A 213 3.25 -6.80 -13.17
C TYR A 213 3.97 -6.00 -14.28
N TYR A 214 4.83 -5.04 -13.93
CA TYR A 214 5.56 -4.27 -14.94
C TYR A 214 6.88 -4.93 -15.38
N ASN A 215 7.49 -5.80 -14.57
CA ASN A 215 8.67 -6.57 -14.95
C ASN A 215 8.45 -8.09 -14.76
N TYR A 216 7.69 -8.67 -15.67
CA TYR A 216 7.33 -10.10 -15.62
C TYR A 216 8.55 -11.02 -15.74
N ALA A 217 9.45 -10.76 -16.69
CA ALA A 217 10.54 -11.67 -17.03
C ALA A 217 11.51 -11.91 -15.86
N THR A 218 11.76 -10.92 -15.01
CA THR A 218 12.71 -11.05 -13.89
C THR A 218 12.04 -11.56 -12.61
N TYR A 219 10.78 -11.20 -12.35
CA TYR A 219 10.14 -11.45 -11.06
C TYR A 219 9.37 -12.77 -10.98
N VAL A 220 9.01 -13.38 -12.12
CA VAL A 220 8.34 -14.69 -12.12
C VAL A 220 9.25 -15.80 -11.59
N ASP A 221 10.53 -15.73 -11.96
CA ASP A 221 11.53 -16.71 -11.52
C ASP A 221 11.83 -16.60 -10.04
N THR A 222 11.69 -15.40 -9.45
CA THR A 222 11.93 -15.17 -8.02
C THR A 222 10.69 -15.44 -7.17
N SER A 223 9.48 -15.20 -7.69
CA SER A 223 8.23 -15.41 -6.94
C SER A 223 7.67 -16.82 -7.09
N HIS A 224 8.03 -17.55 -8.15
CA HIS A 224 7.48 -18.85 -8.54
C HIS A 224 5.94 -18.90 -8.63
N LEU A 225 5.29 -17.74 -8.79
CA LEU A 225 3.85 -17.60 -8.88
C LEU A 225 3.48 -16.80 -10.13
N SER A 226 2.40 -17.19 -10.79
CA SER A 226 1.82 -16.39 -11.87
C SER A 226 1.18 -15.10 -11.33
N ASN A 227 1.03 -14.08 -12.16
CA ASN A 227 0.40 -12.81 -11.79
C ASN A 227 -1.02 -13.02 -11.21
N VAL A 228 -1.79 -13.94 -11.79
CA VAL A 228 -3.15 -14.28 -11.32
C VAL A 228 -3.10 -14.95 -9.94
N GLN A 229 -2.16 -15.89 -9.73
CA GLN A 229 -2.00 -16.54 -8.43
C GLN A 229 -1.58 -15.54 -7.35
N LEU A 230 -0.63 -14.63 -7.65
CA LEU A 230 -0.25 -13.58 -6.71
C LEU A 230 -1.43 -12.66 -6.39
N LEU A 231 -2.18 -12.22 -7.40
CA LEU A 231 -3.34 -11.36 -7.21
C LEU A 231 -4.40 -12.02 -6.30
N CYS A 232 -4.78 -13.27 -6.59
CA CYS A 232 -5.73 -14.03 -5.78
C CYS A 232 -5.20 -14.27 -4.35
N SER A 233 -3.90 -14.52 -4.21
CA SER A 233 -3.26 -14.70 -2.90
C SER A 233 -3.35 -13.41 -2.09
N THR A 234 -2.94 -12.28 -2.66
CA THR A 234 -2.97 -10.98 -1.99
C THR A 234 -4.38 -10.60 -1.56
N ALA A 235 -5.39 -10.82 -2.41
CA ALA A 235 -6.80 -10.65 -2.05
C ALA A 235 -7.23 -11.54 -0.88
N SER A 236 -6.83 -12.81 -0.89
CA SER A 236 -7.14 -13.76 0.19
C SER A 236 -6.49 -13.36 1.51
N TYR A 237 -5.22 -12.93 1.49
CA TYR A 237 -4.51 -12.49 2.68
C TYR A 237 -5.07 -11.19 3.27
N ILE A 238 -5.57 -10.26 2.44
CA ILE A 238 -6.30 -9.07 2.93
C ILE A 238 -7.47 -9.52 3.82
N VAL A 239 -8.30 -10.46 3.34
CA VAL A 239 -9.45 -10.96 4.10
C VAL A 239 -9.01 -11.63 5.40
N ILE A 240 -7.94 -12.43 5.35
CA ILE A 240 -7.38 -13.11 6.53
C ILE A 240 -6.90 -12.09 7.57
N PHE A 241 -6.11 -11.10 7.18
CA PHE A 241 -5.53 -10.11 8.10
C PHE A 241 -6.58 -9.16 8.69
N VAL A 242 -7.54 -8.70 7.88
CA VAL A 242 -8.67 -7.89 8.38
C VAL A 242 -9.51 -8.69 9.38
N THR A 243 -9.80 -9.96 9.06
CA THR A 243 -10.59 -10.82 9.95
C THR A 243 -9.86 -11.14 11.24
N ALA A 244 -8.58 -11.51 11.15
CA ALA A 244 -7.74 -11.78 12.31
C ALA A 244 -7.59 -10.53 13.20
N GLY A 245 -7.32 -9.38 12.60
CA GLY A 245 -7.21 -8.10 13.30
C GLY A 245 -8.51 -7.75 14.03
N TYR A 246 -9.66 -7.92 13.38
CA TYR A 246 -10.96 -7.73 14.02
C TYR A 246 -11.21 -8.71 15.18
N LEU A 247 -10.88 -9.99 15.02
CA LEU A 247 -11.07 -11.00 16.07
C LEU A 247 -10.25 -10.68 17.33
N ILE A 248 -9.01 -10.24 17.15
CA ILE A 248 -8.13 -9.77 18.23
C ILE A 248 -8.73 -8.51 18.87
N PHE A 249 -9.09 -7.51 18.06
CA PHE A 249 -9.69 -6.26 18.53
C PHE A 249 -10.95 -6.48 19.37
N ARG A 250 -11.81 -7.43 18.98
CA ARG A 250 -13.03 -7.78 19.72
C ARG A 250 -12.71 -8.35 21.11
N LYS A 251 -11.74 -9.26 21.17
CA LYS A 251 -11.34 -10.00 22.39
C LYS A 251 -10.45 -9.20 23.32
N LYS A 252 -9.76 -8.16 22.81
CA LYS A 252 -8.89 -7.31 23.60
C LYS A 252 -9.68 -6.67 24.74
N ARG A 253 -9.30 -7.02 25.96
CA ARG A 253 -9.71 -6.32 27.18
C ARG A 253 -8.77 -5.12 27.30
N PHE A 254 -9.36 -3.95 27.35
CA PHE A 254 -8.67 -2.67 27.48
C PHE A 254 -8.72 -2.26 28.94
#